data_AF-A0A509C9X9-F1
#
_entry.id   AF-A0A509C9X9-F1
#
_cell.length_a   1.000
_cell.length_b   1.000
_cell.length_c   1.000
_cell.angle_alpha   90.00
_cell.angle_beta   90.00
_cell.angle_gamma   90.00
#
_symmetry.space_group_name_H-M   'P 1'
#
loop_
_entity.id
_entity.type
_entity.pdbx_description
1 polymer ?
#
loop_
_entity_poly.entity_id
_entity_poly.type
_entity_poly.pdbx_seq_one_letter_code
_entity_poly.pdbx_strand_id
1 'polypeptide(L)'
;MTQRALIAYSVGLIGLIVVKVLAPGFYSRQDIKTPVKIAIVTLIMTQLMNLAFIGPLKHAGLSLSIGLAACLNASLLYWQLRKQNIFTPQPGWMWFLMRLIISVLVMAAVLFGVLHIMPEWSQGSMLWRLLRLMAVVIAGIAAYFAALAVLGFKVKEFVRRTA
;
A
#
# COMPACT_ATOMS: atom_id res chain seq x y z
N MET A 1 9.97 3.64 19.30
CA MET A 1 9.70 2.21 19.02
C MET A 1 8.49 2.00 18.09
N THR A 2 7.42 2.79 18.21
CA THR A 2 6.23 2.72 17.34
C THR A 2 6.48 3.07 15.86
N GLN A 3 7.40 4.00 15.57
CA GLN A 3 7.74 4.40 14.20
C GLN A 3 8.20 3.21 13.32
N ARG A 4 9.01 2.31 13.87
CA ARG A 4 9.51 1.14 13.12
C ARG A 4 8.39 0.13 12.82
N ALA A 5 7.46 -0.05 13.75
CA ALA A 5 6.28 -0.88 13.54
C ALA A 5 5.36 -0.29 12.46
N LEU A 6 5.14 1.03 12.50
CA LEU A 6 4.37 1.75 11.48
C LEU A 6 4.99 1.60 10.08
N ILE A 7 6.32 1.78 9.95
CA ILE A 7 7.04 1.60 8.68
C ILE A 7 6.86 0.18 8.14
N ALA A 8 6.97 -0.84 9.00
CA ALA A 8 6.77 -2.23 8.60
C ALA A 8 5.32 -2.51 8.14
N TYR A 9 4.32 -1.90 8.80
CA TYR A 9 2.90 -2.03 8.41
C TYR A 9 2.57 -1.34 7.08
N SER A 10 3.22 -0.21 6.75
CA SER A 10 2.97 0.48 5.47
C SER A 10 3.24 -0.40 4.25
N VAL A 11 4.23 -1.29 4.32
CA VAL A 11 4.53 -2.26 3.25
C VAL A 11 3.36 -3.23 3.05
N GLY A 12 2.72 -3.67 4.13
CA GLY A 12 1.58 -4.58 4.09
C GLY A 12 0.28 -3.97 3.59
N LEU A 13 0.13 -2.65 3.71
CA LEU A 13 -1.12 -1.97 3.36
C LEU A 13 -1.48 -2.14 1.87
N ILE A 14 -0.47 -2.10 0.99
CA ILE A 14 -0.64 -2.37 -0.45
C ILE A 14 -1.10 -3.82 -0.68
N GLY A 15 -0.47 -4.80 -0.02
CA GLY A 15 -0.89 -6.20 -0.12
C GLY A 15 -2.33 -6.42 0.34
N LEU A 16 -2.70 -5.83 1.48
CA LEU A 16 -4.04 -5.95 2.06
C LEU A 16 -5.13 -5.36 1.17
N ILE A 17 -4.91 -4.19 0.57
CA ILE A 17 -5.91 -3.59 -0.32
C ILE A 17 -6.05 -4.40 -1.61
N VAL A 18 -4.95 -4.93 -2.16
CA VAL A 18 -4.99 -5.77 -3.36
C VAL A 18 -5.72 -7.08 -3.11
N VAL A 19 -5.49 -7.74 -1.96
CA VAL A 19 -6.25 -8.94 -1.57
C VAL A 19 -7.75 -8.65 -1.50
N LYS A 20 -8.16 -7.51 -0.91
CA LYS A 20 -9.57 -7.11 -0.83
C LYS A 20 -10.22 -6.84 -2.20
N VAL A 21 -9.45 -6.40 -3.19
CA VAL A 21 -9.94 -6.19 -4.56
C VAL A 21 -10.00 -7.50 -5.35
N LEU A 22 -9.00 -8.39 -5.18
CA LEU A 22 -8.91 -9.65 -5.91
C LEU A 22 -9.86 -10.74 -5.36
N ALA A 23 -10.08 -10.79 -4.04
CA ALA A 23 -10.89 -11.84 -3.43
C ALA A 23 -12.35 -11.89 -3.93
N PRO A 24 -13.09 -10.76 -4.05
CA PRO A 24 -14.42 -10.74 -4.66
C PRO A 24 -14.45 -11.26 -6.10
N GLY A 25 -13.35 -11.15 -6.85
CA GLY A 25 -13.24 -11.69 -8.20
C GLY A 25 -13.43 -13.20 -8.25
N PHE A 26 -12.83 -13.92 -7.30
CA PHE A 26 -13.01 -15.38 -7.15
C PHE A 26 -14.38 -15.73 -6.56
N TYR A 27 -14.88 -14.97 -5.59
CA TYR A 27 -16.19 -15.21 -4.98
C TYR A 27 -17.36 -15.03 -5.97
N SER A 28 -17.27 -14.03 -6.85
CA SER A 28 -18.27 -13.81 -7.90
C SER A 28 -18.41 -14.97 -8.89
N ARG A 29 -17.36 -15.80 -8.99
CA ARG A 29 -17.28 -16.98 -9.87
C ARG A 29 -17.57 -18.29 -9.12
N GLN A 30 -18.07 -18.21 -7.88
CA GLN A 30 -18.29 -19.34 -6.97
C GLN A 30 -17.02 -20.13 -6.63
N ASP A 31 -15.84 -19.58 -6.91
CA ASP A 31 -14.53 -20.21 -6.68
C ASP A 31 -14.01 -19.88 -5.28
N ILE A 32 -14.66 -20.43 -4.24
CA ILE A 32 -14.27 -20.21 -2.84
C ILE A 32 -12.99 -20.97 -2.43
N LYS A 33 -12.67 -22.08 -3.11
CA LYS A 33 -11.59 -23.00 -2.72
C LYS A 33 -10.21 -22.40 -3.00
N THR A 34 -10.10 -21.63 -4.06
CA THR A 34 -8.83 -21.09 -4.56
C THR A 34 -8.26 -20.01 -3.62
N PRO A 35 -9.03 -18.99 -3.20
CA PRO A 35 -8.56 -18.03 -2.19
C PRO A 35 -8.18 -18.68 -0.86
N VAL A 36 -8.93 -19.70 -0.41
CA VAL A 36 -8.67 -20.38 0.86
C VAL A 36 -7.34 -21.15 0.81
N LYS A 37 -7.05 -21.88 -0.28
CA LYS A 37 -5.74 -22.55 -0.45
C LYS A 37 -4.57 -21.57 -0.43
N ILE A 38 -4.72 -20.43 -1.11
CA ILE A 38 -3.69 -19.36 -1.13
C ILE A 38 -3.52 -18.75 0.26
N ALA A 39 -4.62 -18.52 1.01
CA ALA A 39 -4.57 -18.01 2.37
C ALA A 39 -3.83 -18.97 3.31
N ILE A 40 -4.04 -20.28 3.19
CA ILE A 40 -3.33 -21.29 3.98
C ILE A 40 -1.83 -21.27 3.66
N VAL A 41 -1.45 -21.27 2.37
CA VAL A 41 -0.04 -21.16 1.96
C VAL A 41 0.60 -19.89 2.49
N THR A 42 -0.14 -18.77 2.44
CA THR A 42 0.30 -17.48 2.98
C THR A 42 0.52 -17.57 4.48
N LEU A 43 -0.40 -18.17 5.23
CA LEU A 43 -0.30 -18.36 6.68
C LEU A 43 0.94 -19.17 7.06
N ILE A 44 1.20 -20.27 6.35
CA ILE A 44 2.39 -21.11 6.55
C ILE A 44 3.66 -20.28 6.28
N MET A 45 3.70 -19.56 5.15
CA MET A 45 4.84 -18.70 4.82
C MET A 45 5.03 -17.59 5.86
N THR A 46 3.95 -16.99 6.35
CA THR A 46 4.02 -15.98 7.43
C THR A 46 4.68 -16.55 8.66
N GLN A 47 4.33 -17.78 9.03
CA GLN A 47 4.91 -18.42 10.22
C GLN A 47 6.39 -18.76 10.03
N LEU A 48 6.78 -19.23 8.84
CA LEU A 48 8.19 -19.44 8.49
C LEU A 48 8.99 -18.13 8.52
N MET A 49 8.41 -17.05 7.99
CA MET A 49 9.02 -15.72 8.00
C MET A 49 9.12 -15.14 9.41
N ASN A 50 8.11 -15.37 10.26
CA ASN A 50 8.16 -15.02 11.67
C ASN A 50 9.33 -15.72 12.37
N LEU A 51 9.51 -17.03 12.15
CA LEU A 51 10.63 -17.78 12.72
C LEU A 51 11.99 -17.32 12.17
N ALA A 52 12.07 -16.96 10.90
CA ALA A 52 13.31 -16.43 10.31
C ALA A 52 13.66 -15.02 10.82
N PHE A 53 12.66 -14.15 11.01
CA PHE A 53 12.88 -12.74 11.37
C PHE A 53 12.88 -12.47 12.88
N ILE A 54 12.43 -13.41 13.72
CA ILE A 54 12.43 -13.23 15.18
C ILE A 54 13.85 -13.06 15.74
N GLY A 55 14.85 -13.71 15.14
CA GLY A 55 16.26 -13.59 15.51
C GLY A 55 16.82 -12.18 15.26
N PRO A 56 16.92 -11.71 13.99
CA PRO A 56 17.60 -10.46 13.67
C PRO A 56 16.78 -9.19 13.96
N LEU A 57 15.44 -9.25 13.87
CA LEU A 57 14.58 -8.06 13.85
C LEU A 57 13.62 -7.95 15.04
N LYS A 58 13.61 -8.93 15.96
CA LYS A 58 12.69 -9.00 17.12
C LYS A 58 11.24 -8.67 16.70
N HIS A 59 10.59 -7.69 17.35
CA HIS A 59 9.22 -7.27 17.06
C HIS A 59 9.04 -6.58 15.69
N ALA A 60 10.10 -5.97 15.13
CA ALA A 60 10.02 -5.40 13.79
C ALA A 60 9.95 -6.50 12.72
N GLY A 61 10.49 -7.69 13.02
CA GLY A 61 10.43 -8.85 12.14
C GLY A 61 8.99 -9.36 11.95
N LEU A 62 8.23 -9.45 13.04
CA LEU A 62 6.82 -9.88 13.01
C LEU A 62 5.94 -8.95 12.16
N SER A 63 6.13 -7.63 12.30
CA SER A 63 5.37 -6.66 11.51
C SER A 63 5.75 -6.68 10.03
N LEU A 64 7.03 -6.89 9.71
CA LEU A 64 7.49 -7.05 8.33
C LEU A 64 6.95 -8.35 7.70
N SER A 65 6.93 -9.46 8.45
CA SER A 65 6.35 -10.73 7.99
C SER A 65 4.90 -10.58 7.56
N ILE A 66 4.08 -9.89 8.34
CA ILE A 66 2.66 -9.65 8.01
C ILE A 66 2.56 -8.87 6.69
N GLY A 67 3.39 -7.85 6.52
CA GLY A 67 3.38 -7.05 5.30
C GLY A 67 3.81 -7.84 4.07
N LEU A 68 4.88 -8.62 4.17
CA LEU A 68 5.36 -9.48 3.10
C LEU A 68 4.37 -10.62 2.79
N ALA A 69 3.74 -11.19 3.81
CA ALA A 69 2.69 -12.18 3.65
C ALA A 69 1.49 -11.61 2.88
N ALA A 70 1.07 -10.39 3.17
CA ALA A 70 0.01 -9.73 2.41
C ALA A 70 0.39 -9.52 0.94
N CYS A 71 1.64 -9.13 0.66
CA CYS A 71 2.15 -9.01 -0.70
C CYS A 71 2.23 -10.37 -1.42
N LEU A 72 2.65 -11.43 -0.72
CA LEU A 72 2.66 -12.80 -1.23
C LEU A 72 1.25 -13.27 -1.59
N ASN A 73 0.27 -13.05 -0.70
CA ASN A 73 -1.12 -13.40 -0.91
C ASN A 73 -1.71 -12.68 -2.14
N ALA A 74 -1.51 -11.36 -2.23
CA ALA A 74 -1.90 -10.55 -3.39
C ALA A 74 -1.28 -11.08 -4.69
N SER A 75 0.01 -11.41 -4.68
CA SER A 75 0.74 -11.90 -5.84
C SER A 75 0.24 -13.28 -6.30
N LEU A 76 -0.02 -14.19 -5.35
CA LEU A 76 -0.55 -15.51 -5.63
C LEU A 76 -1.98 -15.44 -6.19
N LEU A 77 -2.84 -14.60 -5.62
CA LEU A 77 -4.19 -14.35 -6.14
C LEU A 77 -4.14 -13.81 -7.57
N TYR A 78 -3.27 -12.82 -7.82
CA TYR A 78 -3.09 -12.24 -9.15
C TYR A 78 -2.58 -13.27 -10.16
N TRP A 79 -1.58 -14.06 -9.79
CA TRP A 79 -1.03 -15.11 -10.64
C TRP A 79 -2.08 -16.17 -10.99
N GLN A 80 -2.88 -16.58 -10.01
CA GLN A 80 -3.94 -17.57 -10.20
C GLN A 80 -5.06 -17.04 -11.11
N LEU A 81 -5.41 -15.75 -10.97
CA LEU A 81 -6.40 -15.09 -11.82
C LEU A 81 -5.94 -15.02 -13.28
N ARG A 82 -4.64 -14.76 -13.48
CA ARG A 82 -4.00 -14.77 -14.80
C ARG A 82 -3.93 -16.19 -15.38
N LYS A 83 -3.56 -17.18 -14.57
CA LYS A 83 -3.46 -18.60 -14.99
C LYS A 83 -4.82 -19.16 -15.42
N GLN A 84 -5.90 -18.74 -14.78
CA GLN A 84 -7.27 -19.12 -15.16
C GLN A 84 -7.81 -18.30 -16.35
N ASN A 85 -6.99 -17.45 -17.00
CA ASN A 85 -7.39 -16.54 -18.08
C ASN A 85 -8.59 -15.64 -17.73
N ILE A 86 -8.84 -15.41 -16.43
CA ILE A 86 -9.96 -14.59 -15.95
C ILE A 86 -9.64 -13.10 -16.13
N PHE A 87 -8.35 -12.75 -16.06
CA PHE A 87 -7.87 -11.38 -16.20
C PHE A 87 -6.72 -11.27 -17.20
N THR A 88 -6.97 -10.55 -18.29
CA THR A 88 -5.94 -10.09 -19.21
C THR A 88 -5.59 -8.63 -18.87
N PRO A 89 -4.34 -8.34 -18.45
CA PRO A 89 -3.94 -6.97 -18.15
C PRO A 89 -4.04 -6.12 -19.42
N GLN A 90 -4.77 -5.01 -19.33
CA GLN A 90 -4.85 -4.06 -20.44
C GLN A 90 -3.47 -3.44 -20.73
N PRO A 91 -3.16 -3.11 -21.99
CA PRO A 91 -1.94 -2.37 -22.31
C PRO A 91 -1.97 -0.98 -21.67
N GLY A 92 -0.81 -0.50 -21.17
CA GLY A 92 -0.67 0.83 -20.55
C GLY A 92 -0.36 0.85 -19.06
N TRP A 93 -0.34 -0.30 -18.39
CA TRP A 93 0.01 -0.40 -16.95
C TRP A 93 1.39 0.18 -16.61
N MET A 94 2.38 0.01 -17.49
CA MET A 94 3.73 0.52 -17.25
C MET A 94 3.75 2.05 -17.11
N TRP A 95 3.05 2.76 -18.02
CA TRP A 95 2.94 4.21 -17.98
C TRP A 95 2.16 4.70 -16.76
N PHE A 96 1.07 4.00 -16.40
CA PHE A 96 0.33 4.27 -15.18
C PHE A 96 1.21 4.13 -13.93
N LEU A 97 1.95 3.02 -13.80
CA LEU A 97 2.84 2.75 -12.67
C LEU A 97 3.97 3.77 -12.59
N MET A 98 4.58 4.16 -13.71
CA MET A 98 5.62 5.19 -13.73
C MET A 98 5.09 6.53 -13.21
N ARG A 99 3.94 6.99 -13.70
CA ARG A 99 3.32 8.25 -13.22
C ARG A 99 2.96 8.18 -11.73
N LEU A 100 2.48 7.03 -11.25
CA LEU A 100 2.17 6.83 -9.84
C LEU A 100 3.44 6.91 -8.97
N ILE A 101 4.51 6.23 -9.38
CA ILE A 101 5.80 6.26 -8.67
C ILE A 101 6.34 7.70 -8.60
N ILE A 102 6.30 8.44 -9.71
CA ILE A 102 6.74 9.85 -9.74
C ILE A 102 5.89 10.70 -8.78
N SER A 103 4.56 10.53 -8.78
CA SER A 103 3.66 11.27 -7.88
C SER A 103 3.97 11.00 -6.40
N VAL A 104 4.25 9.74 -6.06
CA VAL A 104 4.64 9.34 -4.69
C VAL A 104 5.99 9.93 -4.31
N LEU A 105 6.97 9.95 -5.23
CA LEU A 105 8.29 10.55 -5.00
C LEU A 105 8.19 12.06 -4.79
N VAL A 106 7.36 12.76 -5.56
CA VAL A 106 7.12 14.20 -5.38
C VAL A 106 6.49 14.48 -4.02
N MET A 107 5.46 13.71 -3.64
CA MET A 107 4.86 13.81 -2.31
C MET A 107 5.89 13.57 -1.20
N ALA A 108 6.74 12.55 -1.34
CA ALA A 108 7.78 12.24 -0.37
C ALA A 108 8.81 13.38 -0.23
N ALA A 109 9.23 13.99 -1.35
CA ALA A 109 10.14 15.12 -1.35
C ALA A 109 9.54 16.35 -0.65
N VAL A 110 8.27 16.67 -0.93
CA VAL A 110 7.56 17.78 -0.27
C VAL A 110 7.45 17.53 1.23
N LEU A 111 7.05 16.32 1.64
CA LEU A 111 6.97 15.96 3.05
C LEU A 111 8.34 16.06 3.73
N PHE A 112 9.42 15.62 3.09
CA PHE A 112 10.77 15.74 3.65
C PHE A 112 11.19 17.21 3.83
N GLY A 113 10.87 18.07 2.86
CA GLY A 113 11.11 19.51 2.96
C GLY A 113 10.30 20.18 4.09
N VAL A 114 9.00 19.86 4.20
CA VAL A 114 8.15 20.38 5.28
C VAL A 114 8.63 19.90 6.65
N LEU A 115 9.07 18.64 6.76
CA LEU A 115 9.62 18.09 7.99
C LEU A 115 10.95 18.76 8.40
N HIS A 116 11.76 19.21 7.45
CA HIS A 116 13.03 19.89 7.73
C HIS A 116 12.83 21.33 8.24
N ILE A 117 11.76 22.00 7.78
CA ILE A 117 11.40 23.36 8.22
C ILE A 117 10.69 23.34 9.58
N MET A 118 10.05 22.22 9.94
CA MET A 118 9.27 22.15 11.17
C MET A 118 10.14 22.10 12.44
N PRO A 119 9.76 22.86 13.49
CA PRO A 119 10.42 22.78 14.79
C PRO A 119 10.16 21.41 15.44
N GLU A 120 11.01 21.04 16.40
CA GLU A 120 10.92 19.74 17.05
C GLU A 120 9.50 19.41 17.54
N TRP A 121 9.08 18.17 17.29
CA TRP A 121 7.80 17.62 17.71
C TRP A 121 7.61 17.59 19.24
N SER A 122 8.69 17.82 20.00
CA SER A 122 8.73 17.90 21.45
C SER A 122 8.20 19.24 22.00
N GLN A 123 8.19 20.32 21.20
CA GLN A 123 7.85 21.65 21.70
C GLN A 123 6.35 21.96 21.57
N GLY A 124 5.77 22.64 22.56
CA GLY A 124 4.37 23.12 22.55
C GLY A 124 3.32 22.17 23.13
N SER A 125 2.12 22.69 23.35
CA SER A 125 0.97 21.94 23.89
C SER A 125 0.44 20.88 22.90
N MET A 126 -0.36 19.93 23.41
CA MET A 126 -0.96 18.84 22.62
C MET A 126 -1.68 19.35 21.35
N LEU A 127 -2.40 20.47 21.47
CA LEU A 127 -3.15 21.09 20.38
C LEU A 127 -2.23 21.55 19.23
N TRP A 128 -1.09 22.16 19.57
CA TRP A 128 -0.11 22.65 18.59
C TRP A 128 0.61 21.52 17.86
N ARG A 129 0.80 20.37 18.52
CA ARG A 129 1.34 19.16 17.86
C ARG A 129 0.33 18.58 16.87
N LEU A 130 -0.95 18.55 17.25
CA LEU A 130 -2.05 18.09 16.39
C LEU A 130 -2.22 18.97 15.15
N LEU A 131 -2.20 20.30 15.31
CA LEU A 131 -2.30 21.23 14.20
C LEU A 131 -1.12 21.11 13.23
N ARG A 132 0.11 20.95 13.74
CA ARG A 132 1.30 20.70 12.91
C ARG A 132 1.16 19.38 12.14
N LEU A 133 0.70 18.32 12.78
CA LEU A 133 0.47 17.04 12.12
C LEU A 133 -0.58 17.17 11.00
N MET A 134 -1.70 17.85 11.26
CA MET A 134 -2.73 18.12 10.26
C MET A 134 -2.20 18.92 9.08
N ALA A 135 -1.38 19.94 9.33
CA ALA A 135 -0.76 20.73 8.26
C ALA A 135 0.15 19.87 7.36
N VAL A 136 0.97 18.99 7.95
CA VAL A 136 1.84 18.06 7.18
C VAL A 136 1.00 17.09 6.36
N VAL A 137 -0.07 16.53 6.93
CA VAL A 137 -0.97 15.62 6.21
C VAL A 137 -1.65 16.32 5.03
N ILE A 138 -2.19 17.52 5.25
CA ILE A 138 -2.85 18.31 4.19
C ILE A 138 -1.85 18.70 3.10
N ALA A 139 -0.62 19.09 3.47
CA ALA A 139 0.44 19.39 2.50
C ALA A 139 0.80 18.17 1.66
N GLY A 140 0.93 16.99 2.27
CA GLY A 140 1.17 15.73 1.56
C GLY A 140 0.04 15.36 0.59
N ILE A 141 -1.22 15.48 1.04
CA ILE A 141 -2.41 15.25 0.21
C ILE A 141 -2.41 16.21 -0.98
N ALA A 142 -2.21 17.51 -0.74
CA ALA A 142 -2.20 18.52 -1.78
C ALA A 142 -1.07 18.29 -2.79
N ALA A 143 0.14 17.96 -2.32
CA ALA A 143 1.28 17.66 -3.18
C ALA A 143 1.05 16.42 -4.05
N TYR A 144 0.47 15.36 -3.49
CA TYR A 144 0.15 14.14 -4.23
C TYR A 144 -0.88 14.39 -5.33
N PHE A 145 -1.98 15.07 -5.03
CA PHE A 145 -3.01 15.39 -6.03
C PHE A 145 -2.52 16.40 -7.06
N ALA A 146 -1.70 17.38 -6.68
CA ALA A 146 -1.08 18.31 -7.61
C ALA A 146 -0.12 17.58 -8.57
N ALA A 147 0.73 16.69 -8.07
CA ALA A 147 1.64 15.89 -8.89
C ALA A 147 0.88 15.00 -9.88
N LEU A 148 -0.16 14.32 -9.42
CA LEU A 148 -1.06 13.54 -10.28
C LEU A 148 -1.70 14.40 -11.38
N ALA A 149 -2.22 15.58 -11.02
CA ALA A 149 -2.84 16.49 -11.98
C ALA A 149 -1.83 16.97 -13.05
N VAL A 150 -0.60 17.30 -12.65
CA VAL A 150 0.47 17.71 -13.56
C VAL A 150 0.92 16.56 -14.47
N LEU A 151 1.00 15.33 -13.94
CA LEU A 151 1.34 14.12 -14.72
C LEU A 151 0.22 13.66 -15.67
N GLY A 152 -0.85 14.45 -15.79
CA GLY A 152 -1.93 14.21 -16.74
C GLY A 152 -2.88 13.08 -16.32
N PHE A 153 -2.96 12.77 -15.03
CA PHE A 153 -4.03 11.90 -14.53
C PHE A 153 -5.35 12.66 -14.58
N LYS A 154 -6.16 12.35 -15.59
CA LYS A 154 -7.51 12.87 -15.70
C LYS A 154 -8.42 12.09 -14.75
N VAL A 155 -8.80 12.71 -13.62
CA VAL A 155 -9.86 12.21 -12.71
C VAL A 155 -11.14 11.86 -13.49
N LYS A 156 -11.36 12.52 -14.64
CA LYS A 156 -12.47 12.28 -15.57
C LYS A 156 -12.47 10.91 -16.26
N GLU A 157 -11.36 10.16 -16.33
CA GLU A 157 -11.34 8.82 -16.93
C GLU A 157 -11.98 7.73 -16.03
N PHE A 158 -12.05 7.98 -14.71
CA PHE A 158 -12.68 7.05 -13.76
C PHE A 158 -14.16 7.32 -13.50
N VAL A 159 -14.67 8.49 -13.89
CA VAL A 159 -16.12 8.72 -13.96
C VAL A 159 -16.61 7.98 -15.20
N ARG A 160 -16.86 6.68 -15.06
CA ARG A 160 -17.68 5.93 -16.01
C ARG A 160 -18.98 6.70 -16.16
N ARG A 161 -19.13 7.44 -17.27
CA ARG A 161 -20.45 7.75 -17.79
C ARG A 161 -21.05 6.41 -18.17
N THR A 162 -21.81 5.82 -17.25
CA THR A 162 -22.93 4.95 -17.62
C THR A 162 -23.82 5.79 -18.52
N ALA A 163 -23.65 5.63 -19.82
CA ALA A 163 -24.60 5.98 -20.85
C ALA A 163 -25.21 4.67 -21.33
#